data_AF-A0A9Q5CLY4-F1
#
_entry.id   AF-A0A9Q5CLY4-F1
#
_cell.length_a   1.000
_cell.length_b   1.000
_cell.length_c   1.000
_cell.angle_alpha   90.00
_cell.angle_beta   90.00
_cell.angle_gamma   90.00
#
_symmetry.space_group_name_H-M   'P 1'
#
loop_
_entity.id
_entity.type
_entity.pdbx_description
1 polymer ?
#
loop_
_entity_poly.entity_id
_entity_poly.type
_entity_poly.pdbx_seq_one_letter_code
_entity_poly.pdbx_strand_id
1 'polypeptide(L)'
;MRNAALVLGIIAGIWGMFVGFFGYGYTELIERFGELPDLAEQVEHPERIRAFALIAPLLALAGGAMARSVAQVGGILLLASAAGMYFAFGYGVFTMFPIALAGLGGLLAIAAVKPDAIDRR
;
A
#
# COMPACT_ATOMS: atom_id res chain seq x y z
N MET A 1 -19.82 2.77 -2.42
CA MET A 1 -18.51 3.27 -1.93
C MET A 1 -17.67 2.15 -1.31
N ARG A 2 -18.28 1.24 -0.55
CA ARG A 2 -17.56 0.12 0.11
C ARG A 2 -16.95 -0.86 -0.88
N ASN A 3 -17.69 -1.22 -1.93
CA ASN A 3 -17.20 -2.11 -2.98
C ASN A 3 -16.06 -1.48 -3.78
N ALA A 4 -16.13 -0.18 -4.03
CA ALA A 4 -15.03 0.55 -4.68
C ALA A 4 -13.78 0.54 -3.80
N ALA A 5 -13.90 0.87 -2.51
CA ALA A 5 -12.78 0.81 -1.58
C ALA A 5 -12.16 -0.58 -1.47
N LEU A 6 -12.97 -1.65 -1.53
CA LEU A 6 -12.48 -3.02 -1.56
C LEU A 6 -11.60 -3.27 -2.79
N VAL A 7 -12.10 -2.94 -3.99
CA VAL A 7 -11.37 -3.17 -5.24
C VAL A 7 -10.08 -2.36 -5.28
N LEU A 8 -10.17 -1.07 -4.94
CA LEU A 8 -9.01 -0.18 -4.90
C LEU A 8 -7.97 -0.67 -3.90
N GLY A 9 -8.40 -1.10 -2.71
CA GLY A 9 -7.52 -1.63 -1.67
C GLY A 9 -6.80 -2.92 -2.06
N ILE A 10 -7.49 -3.86 -2.69
CA ILE A 10 -6.86 -5.10 -3.17
C ILE A 10 -5.82 -4.81 -4.25
N ILE A 11 -6.16 -3.97 -5.24
CA ILE A 11 -5.21 -3.60 -6.31
C ILE A 11 -4.00 -2.86 -5.71
N ALA A 12 -4.24 -1.91 -4.81
CA ALA A 12 -3.17 -1.18 -4.12
C ALA A 12 -2.25 -2.11 -3.34
N GLY A 13 -2.82 -3.08 -2.62
CA GLY A 13 -2.07 -4.05 -1.83
C GLY A 13 -1.23 -5.00 -2.69
N ILE A 14 -1.79 -5.54 -3.78
CA ILE A 14 -1.05 -6.40 -4.71
C ILE A 14 0.09 -5.62 -5.37
N TRP A 15 -0.19 -4.42 -5.87
CA TRP A 15 0.84 -3.60 -6.50
C TRP A 15 1.90 -3.15 -5.51
N GLY A 16 1.49 -2.71 -4.31
CA GLY A 16 2.40 -2.35 -3.23
C GLY A 16 3.30 -3.53 -2.83
N MET A 17 2.80 -4.77 -2.88
CA MET A 17 3.60 -5.95 -2.58
C MET A 17 4.70 -6.17 -3.61
N PHE A 18 4.45 -5.93 -4.90
CA PHE A 18 5.50 -5.95 -5.92
C PHE A 18 6.57 -4.89 -5.62
N VAL A 19 6.15 -3.66 -5.33
CA VAL A 19 7.08 -2.57 -5.00
C VAL A 19 7.90 -2.90 -3.75
N GLY A 20 7.25 -3.41 -2.71
CA GLY A 20 7.90 -3.82 -1.46
C GLY A 20 8.90 -4.96 -1.67
N PHE A 21 8.53 -5.99 -2.45
CA PHE A 21 9.41 -7.11 -2.76
C PHE A 21 10.69 -6.65 -3.47
N PHE A 22 10.56 -5.86 -4.55
CA PHE A 22 11.72 -5.36 -5.28
C PHE A 22 12.52 -4.34 -4.47
N GLY A 23 11.85 -3.48 -3.69
CA GLY A 23 12.51 -2.52 -2.82
C GLY A 23 13.35 -3.20 -1.73
N TYR A 24 12.79 -4.18 -1.01
CA TYR A 24 13.55 -4.97 -0.05
C TYR A 24 14.69 -5.71 -0.75
N GLY A 25 14.39 -6.42 -1.85
CA GLY A 25 15.37 -7.20 -2.60
C GLY A 25 16.56 -6.37 -3.07
N TYR A 26 16.33 -5.12 -3.50
CA TYR A 26 17.41 -4.20 -3.85
C TYR A 26 18.33 -3.92 -2.65
N THR A 27 17.76 -3.60 -1.48
CA THR A 27 18.58 -3.33 -0.28
C THR A 27 19.42 -4.54 0.13
N GLU A 28 18.90 -5.75 -0.02
CA GLU A 28 19.61 -7.01 0.27
C GLU A 28 20.71 -7.29 -0.75
N LEU A 29 20.44 -7.02 -2.03
CA LEU A 29 21.41 -7.21 -3.11
C LEU A 29 22.63 -6.31 -2.91
N ILE A 30 22.42 -5.02 -2.60
CA ILE A 30 23.51 -4.09 -2.33
C ILE A 30 24.28 -4.50 -1.07
N GLU A 31 23.60 -4.91 0.00
CA GLU A 31 24.27 -5.37 1.24
C GLU A 31 25.15 -6.60 0.99
N ARG A 32 24.72 -7.53 0.12
CA ARG A 32 25.45 -8.78 -0.13
C ARG A 32 26.54 -8.68 -1.18
N PHE A 33 26.33 -7.90 -2.24
CA PHE A 33 27.24 -7.83 -3.39
C PHE A 33 28.09 -6.56 -3.42
N GLY A 34 27.83 -5.61 -2.52
CA GLY A 34 28.52 -4.32 -2.46
C GLY A 34 27.97 -3.31 -3.47
N GLU A 35 28.36 -2.05 -3.28
CA GLU A 35 27.96 -0.93 -4.14
C GLU A 35 28.81 -0.89 -5.42
N LEU A 36 28.18 -0.47 -6.51
CA LEU A 36 28.86 -0.12 -7.75
C LEU A 36 28.88 1.41 -7.88
N PRO A 37 30.06 2.04 -7.92
CA PRO A 37 30.16 3.49 -8.07
C PRO A 37 29.36 3.97 -9.29
N ASP A 38 28.55 5.02 -9.09
CA ASP A 38 27.74 5.68 -10.12
C ASP A 38 26.67 4.80 -10.81
N LEU A 39 26.44 3.56 -10.33
CA LEU A 39 25.51 2.60 -10.94
C LEU A 39 24.52 2.00 -9.94
N ALA A 40 24.97 1.64 -8.74
CA ALA A 40 24.15 0.97 -7.74
C ALA A 40 24.67 1.26 -6.33
N GLU A 41 24.08 2.26 -5.68
CA GLU A 41 24.39 2.67 -4.31
C GLU A 41 23.28 2.25 -3.36
N GLN A 42 23.59 2.12 -2.08
CA GLN A 42 22.59 1.84 -1.06
C GLN A 42 21.64 3.02 -0.90
N VAL A 43 20.37 2.72 -0.66
CA VAL A 43 19.36 3.72 -0.31
C VAL A 43 19.67 4.35 1.06
N GLU A 44 19.33 5.63 1.26
CA GLU A 44 19.66 6.37 2.49
C GLU A 44 19.14 5.71 3.79
N HIS A 45 18.01 5.01 3.73
CA HIS A 45 17.33 4.42 4.89
C HIS A 45 16.81 2.99 4.62
N PRO A 46 17.69 1.98 4.53
CA PRO A 46 17.32 0.63 4.09
C PRO A 46 16.38 -0.06 5.08
N GLU A 47 16.58 0.11 6.39
CA GLU A 47 15.70 -0.40 7.45
C GLU A 47 14.24 0.08 7.30
N ARG A 48 14.02 1.30 6.83
CA ARG A 48 12.67 1.83 6.59
C ARG A 48 11.98 1.06 5.46
N ILE A 49 12.69 0.89 4.35
CA ILE A 49 12.21 0.12 3.21
C ILE A 49 11.90 -1.31 3.62
N ARG A 50 12.81 -1.96 4.36
CA ARG A 50 12.65 -3.34 4.82
C ARG A 50 11.43 -3.53 5.73
N ALA A 51 11.22 -2.63 6.68
CA ALA A 51 10.08 -2.70 7.60
C ALA A 51 8.73 -2.55 6.87
N PHE A 52 8.62 -1.56 5.98
CA PHE A 52 7.35 -1.21 5.35
C PHE A 52 7.07 -1.93 4.03
N ALA A 53 8.06 -2.60 3.43
CA ALA A 53 7.91 -3.43 2.24
C ALA A 53 6.85 -4.53 2.39
N LEU A 54 6.70 -5.07 3.60
CA LEU A 54 5.65 -6.03 3.90
C LEU A 54 4.43 -5.38 4.55
N ILE A 55 4.67 -4.51 5.54
CA ILE A 55 3.60 -3.97 6.39
C ILE A 55 2.62 -3.13 5.56
N ALA A 56 3.12 -2.19 4.74
CA ALA A 56 2.24 -1.25 4.05
C ALA A 56 1.32 -1.97 3.03
N PRO A 57 1.81 -2.86 2.16
CA PRO A 57 0.94 -3.62 1.25
C PRO A 57 -0.07 -4.52 1.97
N LEU A 58 0.34 -5.14 3.09
CA LEU A 58 -0.54 -5.99 3.89
C LEU A 58 -1.71 -5.20 4.46
N LEU A 59 -1.46 -3.96 4.93
CA LEU A 59 -2.52 -3.07 5.42
C LEU A 59 -3.52 -2.71 4.32
N ALA A 60 -3.08 -2.54 3.06
CA ALA A 60 -4.01 -2.29 1.95
C ALA A 60 -4.87 -3.52 1.63
N LEU A 61 -4.27 -4.71 1.60
CA LEU A 61 -5.02 -5.96 1.38
C LEU A 61 -6.08 -6.18 2.47
N ALA A 62 -5.67 -6.06 3.74
CA ALA A 62 -6.57 -6.20 4.88
C ALA A 62 -7.65 -5.11 4.87
N GLY A 63 -7.26 -3.85 4.65
CA GLY A 63 -8.18 -2.72 4.61
C GLY A 63 -9.21 -2.82 3.49
N GLY A 64 -8.78 -3.23 2.29
CA GLY A 64 -9.66 -3.51 1.16
C GLY A 64 -10.63 -4.65 1.45
N ALA A 65 -10.14 -5.78 1.95
CA ALA A 65 -10.99 -6.93 2.31
C ALA A 65 -12.03 -6.57 3.39
N MET A 66 -11.66 -5.74 4.36
CA MET A 66 -12.54 -5.28 5.45
C MET A 66 -13.53 -4.20 5.02
N ALA A 67 -13.32 -3.52 3.88
CA ALA A 67 -14.12 -2.36 3.48
C ALA A 67 -15.63 -2.66 3.37
N ARG A 68 -16.01 -3.91 3.07
CA ARG A 68 -17.43 -4.31 2.95
C ARG A 68 -18.10 -4.55 4.30
N SER A 69 -17.39 -5.15 5.25
CA SER A 69 -17.93 -5.53 6.57
C SER A 69 -17.79 -4.39 7.60
N VAL A 70 -16.62 -3.76 7.66
CA VAL A 70 -16.27 -2.71 8.63
C VAL A 70 -15.55 -1.57 7.90
N ALA A 71 -16.32 -0.83 7.10
CA ALA A 71 -15.80 0.18 6.16
C ALA A 71 -14.85 1.20 6.80
N GLN A 72 -15.18 1.74 7.97
CA GLN A 72 -14.34 2.75 8.62
C GLN A 72 -12.98 2.21 9.04
N VAL A 73 -12.93 1.00 9.62
CA VAL A 73 -11.66 0.34 9.99
C VAL A 73 -10.86 0.02 8.73
N GLY A 74 -11.52 -0.54 7.70
CA GLY A 74 -10.89 -0.78 6.41
C GLY A 74 -10.29 0.49 5.80
N GLY A 75 -11.00 1.62 5.93
CA GLY A 75 -10.55 2.93 5.49
C GLY A 75 -9.32 3.44 6.23
N ILE A 76 -9.28 3.30 7.56
CA ILE A 76 -8.11 3.66 8.36
C ILE A 76 -6.89 2.83 7.93
N LEU A 77 -7.05 1.52 7.73
CA LEU A 77 -5.97 0.64 7.28
C LEU A 77 -5.46 1.03 5.89
N LEU A 78 -6.36 1.39 4.97
CA LEU A 78 -5.98 1.85 3.63
C LEU A 78 -5.22 3.18 3.66
N LEU A 79 -5.64 4.13 4.49
CA LEU A 79 -4.91 5.39 4.68
C LEU A 79 -3.54 5.18 5.34
N ALA A 80 -3.47 4.31 6.34
CA ALA A 80 -2.22 3.90 6.97
C ALA A 80 -1.27 3.21 5.98
N SER A 81 -1.82 2.38 5.09
CA SER A 81 -1.08 1.76 3.99
C SER A 81 -0.50 2.80 3.03
N ALA A 82 -1.32 3.76 2.58
CA ALA A 82 -0.86 4.84 1.69
C ALA A 82 0.25 5.68 2.34
N ALA A 83 0.08 6.05 3.61
CA ALA A 83 1.09 6.78 4.38
C ALA A 83 2.37 5.95 4.56
N GLY A 84 2.26 4.66 4.87
CA GLY A 84 3.40 3.75 5.00
C GLY A 84 4.17 3.58 3.69
N MET A 85 3.48 3.43 2.56
CA MET A 85 4.12 3.34 1.24
C MET A 85 4.83 4.64 0.87
N TYR A 86 4.20 5.80 1.10
CA TYR A 86 4.85 7.10 0.89
C TYR A 86 6.07 7.29 1.80
N PHE A 87 5.95 6.94 3.08
CA PHE A 87 7.03 7.09 4.04
C PHE A 87 8.25 6.23 3.69
N ALA A 88 8.02 5.00 3.23
CA ALA A 88 9.07 4.03 2.95
C ALA A 88 9.72 4.21 1.58
N PHE A 89 8.92 4.45 0.55
CA PHE A 89 9.38 4.43 -0.84
C PHE A 89 9.32 5.81 -1.52
N GLY A 90 8.74 6.82 -0.87
CA GLY A 90 8.44 8.10 -1.49
C GLY A 90 7.35 8.01 -2.56
N TYR A 91 7.12 9.13 -3.25
CA TYR A 91 6.22 9.19 -4.40
C TYR A 91 7.02 9.14 -5.71
N GLY A 92 6.79 8.10 -6.49
CA GLY A 92 7.45 7.88 -7.78
C GLY A 92 6.59 7.02 -8.70
N VAL A 93 7.09 6.72 -9.90
CA VAL A 93 6.32 6.03 -10.96
C VAL A 93 5.77 4.67 -10.50
N PHE A 94 6.56 3.91 -9.74
CA PHE A 94 6.14 2.60 -9.24
C PHE A 94 5.23 2.67 -8.01
N THR A 95 5.31 3.74 -7.22
CA THR A 95 4.58 3.88 -5.95
C THR A 95 3.35 4.78 -6.05
N MET A 96 3.23 5.62 -7.08
CA MET A 96 2.14 6.58 -7.21
C MET A 96 0.77 5.90 -7.32
N PHE A 97 0.68 4.81 -8.08
CA PHE A 97 -0.55 4.05 -8.23
C PHE A 97 -1.02 3.40 -6.93
N PRO A 98 -0.22 2.56 -6.22
CA PRO A 98 -0.69 1.93 -5.00
C PRO A 98 -0.96 2.97 -3.90
N ILE A 99 -0.19 4.06 -3.81
CA ILE A 99 -0.45 5.16 -2.86
C ILE A 99 -1.78 5.83 -3.18
N ALA A 100 -2.03 6.21 -4.44
CA ALA A 100 -3.26 6.90 -4.83
C ALA A 100 -4.49 6.00 -4.68
N LEU A 101 -4.39 4.72 -5.05
CA LEU A 101 -5.47 3.74 -4.94
C LEU A 101 -5.82 3.46 -3.46
N ALA A 102 -4.81 3.24 -2.61
CA ALA A 102 -5.03 3.07 -1.18
C ALA A 102 -5.58 4.35 -0.54
N GLY A 103 -5.04 5.52 -0.89
CA GLY A 103 -5.51 6.81 -0.39
C GLY A 103 -6.97 7.07 -0.75
N LEU A 104 -7.31 6.97 -2.04
CA LEU A 104 -8.69 7.16 -2.51
C LEU A 104 -9.63 6.09 -1.95
N GLY A 105 -9.22 4.82 -1.95
CA GLY A 105 -9.99 3.73 -1.36
C GLY A 105 -10.26 3.96 0.13
N GLY A 106 -9.26 4.45 0.86
CA GLY A 106 -9.37 4.81 2.26
C GLY A 106 -10.38 5.93 2.50
N LEU A 107 -10.27 7.03 1.75
CA LEU A 107 -11.23 8.14 1.83
C LEU A 107 -12.67 7.69 1.54
N LEU A 108 -12.86 6.88 0.49
CA LEU A 108 -14.17 6.34 0.13
C LEU A 108 -14.74 5.42 1.22
N ALA A 109 -13.90 4.61 1.86
CA ALA A 109 -14.33 3.72 2.93
C ALA A 109 -14.73 4.47 4.20
N ILE A 110 -13.98 5.52 4.56
CA ILE A 110 -14.31 6.42 5.69
C ILE A 110 -15.64 7.13 5.43
N ALA A 111 -15.84 7.64 4.21
CA ALA A 111 -17.07 8.32 3.82
C ALA A 111 -18.29 7.38 3.69
N ALA A 112 -18.10 6.06 3.69
CA ALA A 112 -19.16 5.08 3.44
C ALA A 112 -20.06 4.81 4.65
N VAL A 113 -20.95 5.76 4.98
CA VAL A 113 -21.89 5.67 6.10
C VAL A 113 -22.97 4.59 5.89
N LYS A 114 -23.49 4.44 4.67
CA LYS A 114 -24.54 3.44 4.34
C LYS A 114 -23.95 2.21 3.64
N PRO A 115 -24.51 1.01 3.84
CA PRO A 115 -24.18 -0.16 3.03
C PRO A 115 -24.43 0.13 1.55
N ASP A 116 -23.55 -0.35 0.69
CA ASP A 116 -23.82 -0.36 -0.75
C ASP A 116 -25.06 -1.25 -0.97
N ALA A 117 -26.06 -0.71 -1.68
CA ALA A 117 -27.41 -1.27 -1.74
C ALA A 117 -27.43 -2.78 -2.02
N ILE A 118 -28.23 -3.51 -1.23
CA ILE A 118 -28.94 -4.68 -1.73
C ILE A 118 -30.41 -4.33 -1.58
N ASP A 119 -31.01 -3.78 -2.64
CA ASP A 119 -32.47 -3.70 -2.76
C ASP A 119 -32.97 -5.14 -2.95
N ARG A 120 -33.25 -5.83 -1.83
CA ARG A 120 -34.07 -7.04 -1.87
C ARG A 120 -35.52 -6.57 -1.79
N ARG A 121 -36.15 -6.48 -2.96
CA ARG A 121 -37.58 -6.75 -3.06
C ARG A 121 -37.84 -8.22 -2.77
#